data_AF-A0A3P7J8R4-F1
#
_entry.id   AF-A0A3P7J8R4-F1
#
_cell.length_a   1.000
_cell.length_b   1.000
_cell.length_c   1.000
_cell.angle_alpha   90.00
_cell.angle_beta   90.00
_cell.angle_gamma   90.00
#
_symmetry.space_group_name_H-M   'P 1'
#
loop_
_entity.id
_entity.type
_entity.pdbx_description
1 polymer ?
#
loop_
_entity_poly.entity_id
_entity_poly.type
_entity_poly.pdbx_seq_one_letter_code
_entity_poly.pdbx_strand_id
1 'polypeptide(L)'
;MHSCNPSTKLFSESEISEALDLLHSSLDKPDGFEQVVDCVAAWQDLIDSSDSALRPLLECLDDDEPAVILGALRVVNALIHKAPDEARAFRIKNELSGISTLKYQVTIFHRKKKIC
;
A
#
# COMPACT_ATOMS: atom_id res chain seq x y z
N MET A 1 -9.72 4.85 -23.62
CA MET A 1 -10.20 5.80 -22.61
C MET A 1 -9.28 5.63 -21.42
N HIS A 2 -8.25 6.49 -21.28
CA HIS A 2 -7.33 6.44 -20.14
C HIS A 2 -8.08 6.94 -18.92
N SER A 3 -8.28 6.06 -17.95
CA SER A 3 -8.82 6.43 -16.64
C SER A 3 -7.68 7.11 -15.89
N CYS A 4 -7.50 8.41 -16.09
CA CYS A 4 -6.55 9.18 -15.30
C CYS A 4 -7.00 9.18 -13.83
N ASN A 5 -6.23 8.54 -12.95
CA ASN A 5 -6.45 8.57 -11.51
C ASN A 5 -6.36 10.03 -11.00
N PRO A 6 -7.28 10.48 -10.15
CA PRO A 6 -7.32 11.88 -9.69
C PRO A 6 -6.12 12.27 -8.81
N SER A 7 -5.45 11.31 -8.18
CA SER A 7 -4.36 11.55 -7.22
C SER A 7 -3.00 11.79 -7.85
N THR A 8 -2.76 11.31 -9.07
CA THR A 8 -1.49 11.57 -9.83
C THR A 8 -1.47 12.94 -10.48
N LYS A 9 -2.55 13.73 -10.38
CA LYS A 9 -2.61 15.07 -10.96
C LYS A 9 -1.88 16.14 -10.14
N LEU A 10 -1.51 15.84 -8.89
CA LEU A 10 -0.87 16.78 -7.96
C LEU A 10 0.66 16.64 -7.89
N PHE A 11 1.20 15.47 -8.25
CA PHE A 11 2.62 15.15 -8.15
C PHE A 11 3.09 14.43 -9.41
N SER A 12 4.31 14.68 -9.84
CA SER A 12 4.94 13.89 -10.90
C SER A 12 5.18 12.45 -10.44
N GLU A 13 5.28 11.52 -11.39
CA GLU A 13 5.54 10.11 -11.11
C GLU A 13 6.89 9.92 -10.38
N SER A 14 7.86 10.80 -10.65
CA SER A 14 9.15 10.84 -9.95
C SER A 14 8.98 11.18 -8.47
N GLU A 15 8.19 12.21 -8.15
CA GLU A 15 7.91 12.61 -6.76
C GLU A 15 7.17 11.52 -5.99
N ILE A 16 6.22 10.84 -6.66
CA ILE A 16 5.50 9.71 -6.08
C ILE A 16 6.47 8.55 -5.80
N SER A 17 7.35 8.22 -6.75
CA SER A 17 8.34 7.15 -6.58
C SER A 17 9.31 7.44 -5.43
N GLU A 18 9.81 8.67 -5.32
CA GLU A 18 10.67 9.11 -4.22
C GLU A 18 9.95 9.03 -2.87
N ALA A 19 8.68 9.46 -2.80
CA ALA A 19 7.87 9.35 -1.60
C ALA A 19 7.69 7.89 -1.17
N LEU A 20 7.43 6.98 -2.11
CA LEU A 20 7.30 5.54 -1.84
C LEU A 20 8.60 4.93 -1.29
N ASP A 21 9.76 5.32 -1.82
CA ASP A 21 11.06 4.88 -1.29
C ASP A 21 11.31 5.43 0.14
N LEU A 22 10.91 6.67 0.42
CA LEU A 22 10.98 7.26 1.76
C LEU A 22 10.06 6.54 2.77
N LEU A 23 8.83 6.19 2.37
CA LEU A 23 7.92 5.40 3.19
C LEU A 23 8.52 4.02 3.46
N HIS A 24 9.00 3.33 2.41
CA HIS A 24 9.58 2.00 2.55
C HIS A 24 10.79 2.00 3.49
N SER A 25 11.72 2.94 3.35
CA SER A 25 12.90 3.06 4.22
C SER A 25 12.55 3.42 5.66
N SER A 26 11.45 4.15 5.88
CA SER A 26 11.01 4.52 7.22
C SER A 26 10.47 3.33 8.01
N LEU A 27 9.96 2.30 7.33
CA LEU A 27 9.50 1.06 7.98
C LEU A 27 10.61 0.28 8.70
N ASP A 28 11.90 0.54 8.43
CA ASP A 28 13.02 -0.09 9.15
C ASP A 28 13.39 0.64 10.45
N LYS A 29 12.80 1.81 10.71
CA LYS A 29 13.11 2.62 11.89
C LYS A 29 12.24 2.20 13.09
N PRO A 30 12.68 2.51 14.33
CA PRO A 30 11.81 2.45 15.50
C PRO A 30 10.52 3.24 15.26
N ASP A 31 9.38 2.66 15.61
CA ASP A 31 8.04 3.21 15.37
C ASP A 31 7.70 3.52 13.89
N GLY A 32 8.52 3.01 12.96
CA GLY A 32 8.40 3.27 11.53
C GLY A 32 7.09 2.77 10.93
N PHE A 33 6.52 1.71 11.49
CA PHE A 33 5.20 1.22 11.09
C PHE A 33 4.11 2.27 11.32
N GLU A 34 4.03 2.83 12.54
CA GLU A 34 3.00 3.80 12.89
C GLU A 34 3.19 5.09 12.08
N GLN A 35 4.43 5.55 11.93
CA GLN A 35 4.73 6.73 11.12
C GLN A 35 4.27 6.58 9.67
N VAL A 36 4.50 5.41 9.05
CA VAL A 36 4.07 5.17 7.68
C VAL A 36 2.56 5.05 7.57
N VAL A 37 1.89 4.43 8.54
CA VAL A 37 0.42 4.41 8.59
C VAL A 37 -0.14 5.82 8.69
N ASP A 38 0.41 6.66 9.57
CA ASP A 38 0.01 8.06 9.72
C ASP A 38 0.26 8.86 8.43
N CYS A 39 1.38 8.65 7.75
CA CYS A 39 1.66 9.30 6.46
C CYS A 39 0.65 8.87 5.37
N VAL A 40 0.31 7.58 5.29
CA VAL A 40 -0.68 7.09 4.31
C VAL A 40 -2.07 7.63 4.64
N ALA A 41 -2.44 7.72 5.91
CA ALA A 41 -3.70 8.34 6.35
C ALA A 41 -3.74 9.84 6.00
N ALA A 42 -2.66 10.58 6.25
CA ALA A 42 -2.56 11.99 5.85
C ALA A 42 -2.65 12.16 4.33
N TRP A 43 -2.08 11.25 3.54
CA TRP A 43 -2.25 11.26 2.09
C TRP A 43 -3.71 10.97 1.69
N GLN A 44 -4.36 10.01 2.35
CA GLN A 44 -5.78 9.72 2.14
C GLN A 44 -6.66 10.97 2.36
N ASP A 45 -6.39 11.72 3.44
CA ASP A 45 -7.12 12.97 3.73
C ASP A 45 -6.93 14.03 2.63
N LEU A 46 -5.75 14.09 2.02
CA LEU A 46 -5.47 15.03 0.92
C LEU A 46 -6.23 14.71 -0.37
N ILE A 47 -6.48 13.43 -0.64
CA ILE A 47 -7.21 12.97 -1.83
C ILE A 47 -8.72 12.86 -1.58
N ASP A 48 -9.20 13.27 -0.38
CA ASP A 48 -10.59 13.25 0.06
C ASP A 48 -11.30 11.90 -0.24
N SER A 49 -10.57 10.80 -0.05
CA SER A 49 -11.11 9.47 -0.27
C SER A 49 -11.42 8.76 1.04
N SER A 50 -12.65 8.30 1.21
CA SER A 50 -13.10 7.62 2.42
C SER A 50 -13.28 6.10 2.27
N ASP A 51 -12.93 5.53 1.12
CA ASP A 51 -13.35 4.17 0.75
C ASP A 51 -12.36 3.06 1.17
N SER A 52 -11.09 3.39 1.40
CA SER A 52 -10.09 2.49 1.97
C SER A 52 -8.96 3.28 2.61
N ALA A 53 -8.50 2.82 3.78
CA ALA A 53 -7.33 3.38 4.47
C ALA A 53 -6.02 3.22 3.68
N LEU A 54 -6.01 2.37 2.64
CA LEU A 54 -4.86 2.19 1.76
C LEU A 54 -5.04 2.87 0.40
N ARG A 55 -6.13 3.62 0.17
CA ARG A 55 -6.47 4.17 -1.15
C ARG A 55 -5.28 4.80 -1.89
N PRO A 56 -4.44 5.64 -1.27
CA PRO A 56 -3.31 6.24 -1.99
C PRO A 56 -2.34 5.19 -2.56
N LEU A 57 -2.05 4.14 -1.79
CA LEU A 57 -1.19 3.04 -2.25
C LEU A 57 -1.90 2.19 -3.31
N LEU A 58 -3.23 2.04 -3.24
CA LEU A 58 -3.99 1.29 -4.25
C LEU A 58 -3.98 2.01 -5.59
N GLU A 59 -4.12 3.33 -5.59
CA GLU A 59 -4.03 4.13 -6.81
C GLU A 59 -2.63 4.05 -7.44
N CYS A 60 -1.58 3.97 -6.62
CA CYS A 60 -0.22 3.73 -7.10
C CYS A 60 -0.03 2.31 -7.66
N LEU A 61 -0.76 1.32 -7.15
CA LEU A 61 -0.74 -0.06 -7.70
C LEU A 61 -1.48 -0.16 -9.04
N ASP A 62 -2.45 0.72 -9.27
CA ASP A 62 -3.21 0.84 -10.52
C ASP A 62 -2.61 1.89 -11.48
N ASP A 63 -1.40 2.39 -11.20
CA ASP A 63 -0.68 3.37 -12.04
C ASP A 63 -0.14 2.72 -13.34
N ASP A 64 0.20 3.54 -14.34
CA ASP A 64 0.80 3.08 -15.60
C ASP A 64 2.34 3.05 -15.53
N GLU A 65 2.96 3.77 -14.59
CA GLU A 65 4.41 3.87 -14.46
C GLU A 65 5.00 2.70 -13.62
N PRO A 66 5.85 1.83 -14.18
CA PRO A 66 6.38 0.67 -13.47
C PRO A 66 7.15 1.01 -12.19
N ALA A 67 7.81 2.17 -12.13
CA ALA A 67 8.53 2.62 -10.94
C ALA A 67 7.57 2.89 -9.76
N VAL A 68 6.43 3.52 -10.04
CA VAL A 68 5.38 3.80 -9.05
C VAL A 68 4.76 2.50 -8.56
N ILE A 69 4.37 1.62 -9.48
CA ILE A 69 3.80 0.30 -9.14
C ILE A 69 4.76 -0.51 -8.25
N LEU A 70 6.04 -0.57 -8.63
CA LEU A 70 7.05 -1.32 -7.87
C LEU A 70 7.29 -0.71 -6.48
N GLY A 71 7.34 0.61 -6.37
CA GLY A 71 7.45 1.32 -5.10
C GLY A 71 6.28 1.00 -4.17
N ALA A 72 5.06 1.07 -4.68
CA ALA A 72 3.84 0.79 -3.92
C ALA A 72 3.79 -0.67 -3.46
N LEU A 73 4.15 -1.62 -4.33
CA LEU A 73 4.26 -3.04 -3.96
C LEU A 73 5.26 -3.25 -2.82
N ARG A 74 6.42 -2.57 -2.85
CA ARG A 74 7.44 -2.68 -1.79
C ARG A 74 6.90 -2.15 -0.46
N VAL A 75 6.27 -0.97 -0.45
CA VAL A 75 5.67 -0.39 0.76
C VAL A 75 4.60 -1.31 1.34
N VAL A 76 3.65 -1.75 0.51
CA VAL A 76 2.55 -2.65 0.94
C VAL A 76 3.10 -3.96 1.50
N ASN A 77 4.05 -4.58 0.81
CA ASN A 77 4.64 -5.82 1.25
C ASN A 77 5.37 -5.64 2.59
N ALA A 78 6.11 -4.53 2.75
CA ALA A 78 6.80 -4.22 4.00
C ALA A 78 5.82 -3.94 5.15
N LEU A 79 4.72 -3.22 4.92
CA LEU A 79 3.65 -3.01 5.91
C LEU A 79 3.07 -4.33 6.40
N ILE A 80 2.79 -5.27 5.50
CA ILE A 80 2.28 -6.60 5.89
C ILE A 80 3.27 -7.35 6.78
N HIS A 81 4.55 -7.34 6.41
CA HIS A 81 5.58 -8.12 7.11
C HIS A 81 6.04 -7.49 8.42
N LYS A 82 5.94 -6.17 8.54
CA LYS A 82 6.39 -5.40 9.70
C LYS A 82 5.25 -4.94 10.60
N ALA A 83 4.02 -5.38 10.32
CA ALA A 83 2.90 -5.15 11.21
C ALA A 83 3.23 -5.67 12.62
N PRO A 84 2.92 -4.90 13.68
CA PRO A 84 3.27 -5.27 15.05
C PRO A 84 2.47 -6.48 15.57
N ASP A 85 1.36 -6.83 14.90
CA ASP A 85 0.54 -7.98 15.23
C ASP A 85 -0.16 -8.57 13.99
N GLU A 86 -0.65 -9.81 14.12
CA GLU A 86 -1.34 -10.52 13.05
C GLU A 86 -2.66 -9.83 12.64
N ALA A 87 -3.33 -9.12 13.55
CA ALA A 87 -4.61 -8.48 13.26
C ALA A 87 -4.41 -7.29 12.31
N ARG A 88 -3.36 -6.49 12.51
CA ARG A 88 -3.00 -5.39 11.61
C ARG A 88 -2.53 -5.91 10.25
N ALA A 89 -1.68 -6.94 10.22
CA ALA A 89 -1.29 -7.59 8.96
C ALA A 89 -2.52 -8.11 8.20
N PHE A 90 -3.46 -8.73 8.91
CA PHE A 90 -4.70 -9.24 8.33
C PHE A 90 -5.59 -8.12 7.78
N ARG A 91 -5.75 -7.00 8.50
CA ARG A 91 -6.50 -5.83 8.03
C ARG A 91 -5.93 -5.29 6.72
N ILE A 92 -4.61 -5.09 6.64
CA ILE A 92 -3.94 -4.64 5.41
C ILE A 92 -4.21 -5.63 4.26
N LYS A 93 -4.07 -6.94 4.50
CA LYS A 93 -4.38 -7.96 3.48
C LYS A 93 -5.85 -7.93 3.04
N ASN A 94 -6.79 -7.70 3.95
CA ASN A 94 -8.21 -7.62 3.61
C ASN A 94 -8.53 -6.42 2.72
N GLU A 95 -7.97 -5.24 3.03
CA GLU A 95 -8.11 -4.04 2.19
C GLU A 95 -7.61 -4.32 0.76
N LEU A 96 -6.47 -5.00 0.62
CA LEU A 96 -5.92 -5.41 -0.68
C LEU A 96 -6.77 -6.47 -1.40
N SER A 97 -7.46 -7.34 -0.65
CA SER A 97 -8.31 -8.41 -1.20
C SER A 97 -9.59 -7.87 -1.85
N GLY A 98 -10.02 -6.66 -1.49
CA GLY A 98 -11.14 -5.97 -2.14
C GLY A 98 -10.85 -5.57 -3.59
N ILE A 99 -9.57 -5.62 -4.00
CA ILE A 99 -9.10 -5.22 -5.32
C ILE A 99 -9.13 -6.44 -6.22
N SER A 100 -10.21 -6.57 -7.00
CA SER A 100 -10.42 -7.67 -7.95
C SER A 100 -9.39 -7.68 -9.11
N THR A 101 -8.50 -6.68 -9.17
CA THR A 101 -7.54 -6.42 -10.24
C THR A 101 -6.09 -6.79 -9.93
N LEU A 102 -5.73 -7.18 -8.69
CA LEU A 102 -4.40 -7.73 -8.38
C LEU A 102 -4.25 -9.16 -8.92
N LYS A 103 -4.19 -9.29 -10.24
CA LYS A 103 -3.82 -10.52 -10.99
C LYS A 103 -2.37 -10.94 -10.74
N TYR A 104 -1.58 -10.13 -10.05
CA TYR A 104 -0.26 -10.49 -9.58
C TYR A 104 -0.34 -11.10 -8.19
N GLN A 105 -0.59 -12.42 -8.19
CA GLN A 105 -0.41 -13.37 -7.09
C GLN A 105 0.18 -12.82 -5.78
N VAL A 106 -0.67 -12.30 -4.90
CA VAL A 106 -0.41 -12.37 -3.45
C VAL A 106 -0.77 -13.79 -3.02
N THR A 107 0.03 -14.76 -3.45
CA THR A 107 -0.07 -16.14 -2.99
C THR A 107 0.62 -16.21 -1.63
N ILE A 108 0.00 -15.65 -0.59
CA ILE A 108 0.49 -15.79 0.79
C ILE A 108 -0.60 -16.40 1.68
N PHE A 109 -0.53 -17.73 1.73
CA PHE A 109 -0.81 -18.58 2.89
C PHE A 109 -2.22 -18.56 3.50
N HIS A 110 -3.12 -19.34 2.88
CA HIS A 110 -4.11 -20.14 3.61
C HIS A 110 -3.57 -21.56 3.85
N ARG A 111 -2.42 -21.71 4.53
CA ARG A 111 -2.06 -23.01 5.09
C ARG A 111 -2.69 -23.10 6.47
N LYS A 112 -3.94 -23.58 6.48
CA LYS A 112 -4.65 -24.05 7.67
C LYS A 112 -3.67 -24.78 8.59
N LYS A 113 -3.44 -24.25 9.80
CA LYS A 113 -3.00 -25.08 10.93
C LYS A 113 -4.07 -26.16 11.11
N LYS A 114 -3.85 -27.34 10.53
CA LYS A 114 -4.52 -28.54 11.00
C LYS A 114 -3.90 -28.87 12.34
N ILE A 115 -4.70 -28.65 13.37
CA ILE A 115 -4.61 -29.33 14.66
C ILE A 115 -4.77 -30.83 14.37
N CYS A 116 -3.74 -31.60 14.73
CA CYS A 116 -3.71 -32.98 15.22
C CYS A 116 -2.28 -33.49 15.07
#